data_AF-A0A7Y5QEZ3-F1
#
_entry.id   AF-A0A7Y5QEZ3-F1
#
_cell.length_a   1.000
_cell.length_b   1.000
_cell.length_c   1.000
_cell.angle_alpha   90.00
_cell.angle_beta   90.00
_cell.angle_gamma   90.00
#
_symmetry.space_group_name_H-M   'P 1'
#
loop_
_entity.id
_entity.type
_entity.pdbx_description
1 polymer ?
#
loop_
_entity_poly.entity_id
_entity_poly.type
_entity_poly.pdbx_seq_one_letter_code
_entity_poly.pdbx_strand_id
1 'polypeptide(L)'
;MRLDEFVWSRNPRGLHVYSIYQSPLDIARYTRMRAGWAKLIAAGLEYVDDAQRLLDLNITPCVRLYLGAAGATPFAGHWRSLVDAFARVGVRWFEFYNEPNLGVEWPAGIDPDWRDEAGIIKPLMDNWLLFAEYVVSIGCYPGFIPLAESDDLRRAAVPWMDTMLRYLADHHFERYQRVLASGLYCATHPYILNHWYQETPGGGPTSARSRGQVNAREPGWHFEYPYDPLQQSRDPGRTVYGGTALTPNGDPVGLTAMGRMFNERCAAWFGSQAVPVLGTEGGIFPIRDQVYQQDTRYPAYDEFSQAEGTVAMFEWIARQAPPWLFGVTLWKEDDYYLSSGGAVRAIDRLAETSVVVKEVPAVEVMGSGLTGVPTLPAVGPGPIHGAADFHMVLLAPGLDSSWFFDSARAYWDLFHPMVTTLTELIDFIPGSQSLAVTVIAAPDLVETMQRAIRDRFRYVYFDLVVADNPVRVKEVFDGRVQLGLRFG
;
A
#
# COMPACT_ATOMS: atom_id res chain seq x y z
N MET A 1 12.20 -1.76 -13.17
CA MET A 1 11.06 -0.87 -13.47
C MET A 1 11.56 0.55 -13.37
N ARG A 2 11.14 1.42 -14.28
CA ARG A 2 11.49 2.83 -14.33
C ARG A 2 10.36 3.72 -13.79
N LEU A 3 10.69 4.92 -13.32
CA LEU A 3 9.70 5.88 -12.81
C LEU A 3 8.63 6.24 -13.86
N ASP A 4 8.99 6.29 -15.14
CA ASP A 4 8.07 6.57 -16.24
C ASP A 4 7.14 5.38 -16.58
N GLU A 5 7.40 4.18 -16.06
CA GLU A 5 6.59 2.98 -16.31
C GLU A 5 5.43 2.80 -15.33
N PHE A 6 5.43 3.53 -14.22
CA PHE A 6 4.31 3.51 -13.28
C PHE A 6 3.07 4.13 -13.92
N VAL A 7 1.94 3.43 -13.83
CA VAL A 7 0.66 3.87 -14.39
C VAL A 7 -0.11 4.73 -13.39
N TRP A 8 -0.29 6.01 -13.75
CA TRP A 8 -1.09 6.99 -13.02
C TRP A 8 -1.38 8.21 -13.93
N SER A 9 -2.19 9.13 -13.44
CA SER A 9 -2.73 10.29 -14.19
C SER A 9 -1.69 11.35 -14.58
N ARG A 10 -0.48 11.30 -14.03
CA ARG A 10 0.56 12.35 -14.06
C ARG A 10 0.15 13.68 -13.42
N ASN A 11 -1.06 13.77 -12.86
CA ASN A 11 -1.54 14.96 -12.18
C ASN A 11 -1.25 14.82 -10.67
N PRO A 12 -0.40 15.68 -10.07
CA PRO A 12 0.03 15.51 -8.69
C PRO A 12 -1.04 15.84 -7.64
N ARG A 13 -2.18 16.41 -8.05
CA ARG A 13 -3.27 16.81 -7.16
C ARG A 13 -3.99 15.59 -6.61
N GLY A 14 -4.22 15.53 -5.32
CA GLY A 14 -5.01 14.46 -4.73
C GLY A 14 -5.88 14.89 -3.57
N LEU A 15 -6.83 14.03 -3.21
CA LEU A 15 -7.69 14.21 -2.05
C LEU A 15 -7.90 12.87 -1.34
N HIS A 16 -7.95 12.92 -0.01
CA HIS A 16 -8.23 11.78 0.84
C HIS A 16 -9.72 11.71 1.17
N VAL A 17 -10.31 10.51 1.05
CA VAL A 17 -11.73 10.26 1.37
C VAL A 17 -12.03 10.52 2.85
N TYR A 18 -13.24 10.95 3.17
CA TYR A 18 -13.58 11.32 4.55
C TYR A 18 -13.80 10.09 5.44
N SER A 19 -14.45 9.08 4.88
CA SER A 19 -14.91 7.91 5.63
C SER A 19 -14.48 6.61 4.97
N ILE A 20 -14.45 5.54 5.76
CA ILE A 20 -14.25 4.17 5.28
C ILE A 20 -15.52 3.67 4.55
N TYR A 21 -16.69 4.18 4.95
CA TYR A 21 -17.98 3.82 4.39
C TYR A 21 -18.65 5.05 3.77
N GLN A 22 -18.29 5.36 2.53
CA GLN A 22 -18.90 6.43 1.75
C GLN A 22 -19.15 5.95 0.32
N SER A 23 -20.22 5.18 0.13
CA SER A 23 -20.64 4.73 -1.20
C SER A 23 -22.08 5.20 -1.47
N PRO A 24 -22.35 5.91 -2.58
CA PRO A 24 -21.39 6.30 -3.61
C PRO A 24 -20.46 7.44 -3.15
N LEU A 25 -19.25 7.46 -3.69
CA LEU A 25 -18.31 8.58 -3.54
C LEU A 25 -18.89 9.85 -4.19
N ASP A 26 -18.70 11.00 -3.54
CA ASP A 26 -19.02 12.30 -4.16
C ASP A 26 -17.90 12.70 -5.13
N ILE A 27 -17.95 12.13 -6.33
CA ILE A 27 -16.97 12.35 -7.40
C ILE A 27 -16.79 13.83 -7.74
N ALA A 28 -17.81 14.67 -7.51
CA ALA A 28 -17.73 16.10 -7.77
C ALA A 28 -16.63 16.79 -6.93
N ARG A 29 -16.33 16.27 -5.73
CA ARG A 29 -15.25 16.77 -4.87
C ARG A 29 -13.86 16.58 -5.51
N TYR A 30 -13.66 15.49 -6.23
CA TYR A 30 -12.40 15.20 -6.90
C TYR A 30 -12.29 15.99 -8.21
N THR A 31 -13.37 16.04 -8.99
CA THR A 31 -13.36 16.76 -10.27
C THR A 31 -13.30 18.28 -10.11
N ARG A 32 -13.93 18.85 -9.05
CA ARG A 32 -13.91 20.31 -8.82
C ARG A 32 -12.50 20.85 -8.62
N MET A 33 -11.69 20.18 -7.81
CA MET A 33 -10.27 20.55 -7.61
C MET A 33 -9.34 20.04 -8.73
N ARG A 34 -9.91 19.34 -9.73
CA ARG A 34 -9.19 18.70 -10.85
C ARG A 34 -8.12 17.74 -10.32
N ALA A 35 -8.51 16.84 -9.43
CA ALA A 35 -7.63 15.84 -8.86
C ALA A 35 -7.06 14.90 -9.93
N GLY A 36 -5.86 14.38 -9.67
CA GLY A 36 -5.23 13.28 -10.37
C GLY A 36 -5.11 12.02 -9.53
N TRP A 37 -5.30 12.15 -8.22
CA TRP A 37 -5.27 11.07 -7.23
C TRP A 37 -6.53 11.08 -6.37
N ALA A 38 -6.99 9.90 -5.99
CA ALA A 38 -7.99 9.70 -4.95
C ALA A 38 -7.46 8.68 -3.95
N LYS A 39 -7.24 9.11 -2.70
CA LYS A 39 -6.90 8.19 -1.63
C LYS A 39 -8.18 7.63 -1.01
N LEU A 40 -8.34 6.32 -1.10
CA LEU A 40 -9.49 5.57 -0.63
C LEU A 40 -9.07 4.70 0.55
N ILE A 41 -9.95 4.59 1.55
CA ILE A 41 -9.80 3.64 2.66
C ILE A 41 -10.93 2.63 2.56
N ALA A 42 -10.64 1.38 2.21
CA ALA A 42 -11.65 0.35 1.98
C ALA A 42 -11.66 -0.69 3.11
N ALA A 43 -12.83 -0.95 3.70
CA ALA A 43 -13.05 -2.10 4.58
C ALA A 43 -13.63 -3.30 3.83
N GLY A 44 -14.18 -3.08 2.63
CA GLY A 44 -14.78 -4.09 1.78
C GLY A 44 -14.76 -3.67 0.32
N LEU A 45 -15.90 -3.78 -0.35
CA LEU A 45 -16.06 -3.52 -1.78
C LEU A 45 -16.67 -2.14 -2.09
N GLU A 46 -16.81 -1.27 -1.08
CA GLU A 46 -17.62 -0.04 -1.13
C GLU A 46 -17.20 0.92 -2.24
N TYR A 47 -15.90 0.92 -2.56
CA TYR A 47 -15.30 1.81 -3.55
C TYR A 47 -14.94 1.14 -4.88
N VAL A 48 -15.30 -0.13 -5.11
CA VAL A 48 -14.89 -0.82 -6.36
C VAL A 48 -15.48 -0.13 -7.59
N ASP A 49 -16.78 0.15 -7.57
CA ASP A 49 -17.46 0.84 -8.69
C ASP A 49 -17.00 2.29 -8.80
N ASP A 50 -16.79 2.96 -7.66
CA ASP A 50 -16.27 4.34 -7.63
C ASP A 50 -14.83 4.42 -8.17
N ALA A 51 -13.99 3.43 -7.91
CA ALA A 51 -12.63 3.35 -8.43
C ALA A 51 -12.61 3.24 -9.96
N GLN A 52 -13.51 2.44 -10.55
CA GLN A 52 -13.67 2.40 -12.01
C GLN A 52 -14.06 3.77 -12.55
N ARG A 53 -15.04 4.44 -11.92
CA ARG A 53 -15.48 5.77 -12.34
C ARG A 53 -14.39 6.84 -12.21
N LEU A 54 -13.56 6.76 -11.18
CA LEU A 54 -12.38 7.63 -11.02
C LEU A 54 -11.38 7.41 -12.16
N LEU A 55 -11.09 6.16 -12.51
CA LEU A 55 -10.19 5.81 -13.61
C LEU A 55 -10.72 6.32 -14.97
N ASP A 56 -12.02 6.22 -15.21
CA ASP A 56 -12.67 6.77 -16.41
C ASP A 56 -12.50 8.30 -16.53
N LEU A 57 -12.32 8.98 -15.39
CA LEU A 57 -12.05 10.42 -15.29
C LEU A 57 -10.55 10.76 -15.26
N ASN A 58 -9.67 9.78 -15.49
CA ASN A 58 -8.23 9.90 -15.34
C ASN A 58 -7.79 10.37 -13.93
N ILE A 59 -8.51 9.91 -12.90
CA ILE A 59 -8.15 10.08 -11.49
C ILE A 59 -7.67 8.74 -10.98
N THR A 60 -6.43 8.67 -10.51
CA THR A 60 -5.78 7.42 -10.09
C THR A 60 -6.16 7.07 -8.65
N PRO A 61 -6.83 5.94 -8.40
CA PRO A 61 -7.14 5.51 -7.04
C PRO A 61 -5.89 4.90 -6.38
N CYS A 62 -5.66 5.29 -5.13
CA CYS A 62 -4.76 4.62 -4.20
C CYS A 62 -5.60 4.06 -3.06
N VAL A 63 -5.62 2.73 -2.91
CA VAL A 63 -6.51 2.02 -1.98
C VAL A 63 -5.71 1.53 -0.78
N ARG A 64 -6.03 2.06 0.41
CA ARG A 64 -5.59 1.49 1.68
C ARG A 64 -6.64 0.52 2.21
N LEU A 65 -6.23 -0.69 2.58
CA LEU A 65 -7.13 -1.59 3.31
C LEU A 65 -7.29 -1.10 4.75
N TYR A 66 -8.53 -1.01 5.23
CA TYR A 66 -8.82 -0.64 6.61
C TYR A 66 -8.74 -1.85 7.52
N LEU A 67 -7.71 -1.87 8.38
CA LEU A 67 -7.50 -2.96 9.33
C LEU A 67 -8.12 -2.67 10.71
N GLY A 68 -8.55 -1.42 10.97
CA GLY A 68 -8.83 -0.97 12.33
C GLY A 68 -7.57 -1.07 13.21
N ALA A 69 -7.75 -1.31 14.50
CA ALA A 69 -6.67 -1.45 15.46
C ALA A 69 -6.06 -2.88 15.46
N ALA A 70 -5.64 -3.37 14.29
CA ALA A 70 -5.22 -4.76 14.10
C ALA A 70 -3.70 -4.99 14.24
N GLY A 71 -2.90 -3.94 14.42
CA GLY A 71 -1.45 -4.02 14.55
C GLY A 71 -0.80 -4.76 13.38
N ALA A 72 0.13 -5.68 13.68
CA ALA A 72 0.84 -6.49 12.69
C ALA A 72 0.03 -7.71 12.17
N THR A 73 -1.28 -7.58 11.96
CA THR A 73 -2.13 -8.71 11.50
C THR A 73 -1.72 -9.23 10.11
N PRO A 74 -1.70 -10.56 9.87
CA PRO A 74 -1.27 -11.13 8.59
C PRO A 74 -2.11 -10.75 7.38
N PHE A 75 -1.47 -10.69 6.21
CA PHE A 75 -2.14 -10.55 4.91
C PHE A 75 -2.81 -11.87 4.46
N ALA A 76 -3.99 -12.13 5.04
CA ALA A 76 -4.82 -13.32 4.82
C ALA A 76 -5.70 -13.27 3.55
N GLY A 77 -6.41 -14.37 3.26
CA GLY A 77 -7.21 -14.56 2.05
C GLY A 77 -8.35 -13.55 1.83
N HIS A 78 -8.94 -13.04 2.91
CA HIS A 78 -9.93 -11.96 2.82
C HIS A 78 -9.32 -10.69 2.21
N TRP A 79 -8.17 -10.25 2.72
CA TRP A 79 -7.47 -9.06 2.22
C TRP A 79 -7.03 -9.21 0.75
N ARG A 80 -6.59 -10.41 0.36
CA ARG A 80 -6.29 -10.74 -1.05
C ARG A 80 -7.51 -10.58 -1.94
N SER A 81 -8.65 -11.12 -1.52
CA SER A 81 -9.91 -11.01 -2.27
C SER A 81 -10.34 -9.55 -2.50
N LEU A 82 -10.09 -8.67 -1.52
CA LEU A 82 -10.33 -7.24 -1.68
C LEU A 82 -9.37 -6.60 -2.68
N VAL A 83 -8.06 -6.85 -2.54
CA VAL A 83 -7.05 -6.37 -3.50
C VAL A 83 -7.41 -6.81 -4.93
N ASP A 84 -7.81 -8.06 -5.11
CA ASP A 84 -8.20 -8.58 -6.43
C ASP A 84 -9.44 -7.88 -6.99
N ALA A 85 -10.41 -7.53 -6.15
CA ALA A 85 -11.62 -6.83 -6.59
C ALA A 85 -11.28 -5.45 -7.15
N PHE A 86 -10.42 -4.69 -6.46
CA PHE A 86 -9.94 -3.40 -6.94
C PHE A 86 -9.01 -3.54 -8.15
N ALA A 87 -8.12 -4.54 -8.17
CA ALA A 87 -7.22 -4.78 -9.28
C ALA A 87 -7.96 -5.13 -10.58
N ARG A 88 -9.07 -5.87 -10.49
CA ARG A 88 -9.95 -6.22 -11.63
C ARG A 88 -10.57 -5.00 -12.31
N VAL A 89 -10.87 -3.94 -11.56
CA VAL A 89 -11.36 -2.66 -12.13
C VAL A 89 -10.23 -1.69 -12.50
N GLY A 90 -8.97 -2.16 -12.48
CA GLY A 90 -7.82 -1.40 -12.97
C GLY A 90 -7.05 -0.62 -11.90
N VAL A 91 -7.40 -0.70 -10.61
CA VAL A 91 -6.58 -0.11 -9.55
C VAL A 91 -5.21 -0.77 -9.52
N ARG A 92 -4.17 0.04 -9.32
CA ARG A 92 -2.79 -0.43 -9.23
C ARG A 92 -2.10 -0.10 -7.91
N TRP A 93 -2.55 0.90 -7.16
CA TRP A 93 -1.82 1.43 -6.00
C TRP A 93 -2.47 0.97 -4.70
N PHE A 94 -1.74 0.21 -3.88
CA PHE A 94 -2.28 -0.41 -2.67
C PHE A 94 -1.43 -0.17 -1.43
N GLU A 95 -2.09 0.02 -0.29
CA GLU A 95 -1.48 0.04 1.04
C GLU A 95 -2.18 -0.93 1.98
N PHE A 96 -1.41 -1.49 2.91
CA PHE A 96 -1.93 -2.46 3.87
C PHE A 96 -1.96 -1.91 5.30
N TYR A 97 -0.83 -1.43 5.81
CA TYR A 97 -0.74 -0.85 7.15
C TYR A 97 -0.78 0.67 7.10
N ASN A 98 -1.15 1.27 8.22
CA ASN A 98 -1.14 2.71 8.47
C ASN A 98 -0.37 3.00 9.75
N GLU A 99 0.53 3.98 9.73
CA GLU A 99 1.17 4.61 10.89
C GLU A 99 1.41 3.68 12.10
N PRO A 100 2.13 2.56 11.95
CA PRO A 100 2.33 1.58 13.02
C PRO A 100 3.08 2.14 14.23
N ASN A 101 3.67 3.33 14.10
CA ASN A 101 4.25 4.09 15.19
C ASN A 101 3.22 4.77 16.11
N LEU A 102 1.91 4.67 15.81
CA LEU A 102 0.82 5.16 16.66
C LEU A 102 0.09 3.99 17.33
N GLY A 103 -0.14 4.10 18.64
CA GLY A 103 -0.88 3.08 19.40
C GLY A 103 -2.34 2.88 18.97
N VAL A 104 -2.95 3.83 18.25
CA VAL A 104 -4.34 3.70 17.73
C VAL A 104 -4.46 2.59 16.68
N GLU A 105 -3.36 2.25 16.03
CA GLU A 105 -3.31 1.21 14.98
C GLU A 105 -3.14 -0.20 15.59
N TRP A 106 -3.01 -0.30 16.92
CA TRP A 106 -2.73 -1.55 17.62
C TRP A 106 -3.88 -1.96 18.54
N PRO A 107 -4.09 -3.28 18.77
CA PRO A 107 -5.06 -3.76 19.73
C PRO A 107 -4.90 -3.11 21.10
N ALA A 108 -6.01 -2.88 21.78
CA ALA A 108 -6.02 -2.25 23.10
C ALA A 108 -5.03 -2.94 24.06
N GLY A 109 -4.17 -2.14 24.70
CA GLY A 109 -3.14 -2.63 25.63
C GLY A 109 -1.79 -2.94 24.98
N ILE A 110 -1.68 -2.88 23.66
CA ILE A 110 -0.38 -2.93 22.96
C ILE A 110 0.11 -1.50 22.74
N ASP A 111 1.35 -1.26 23.15
CA ASP A 111 1.99 0.04 23.05
C ASP A 111 3.27 -0.10 22.23
N PRO A 112 3.19 0.12 20.91
CA PRO A 112 4.23 -0.26 19.98
C PRO A 112 5.56 0.48 20.23
N ASP A 113 6.66 -0.21 19.92
CA ASP A 113 8.01 0.31 20.09
C ASP A 113 8.91 -0.23 18.99
N TRP A 114 9.62 0.65 18.30
CA TRP A 114 10.55 0.27 17.24
C TRP A 114 11.71 -0.59 17.76
N ARG A 115 11.99 -0.55 19.06
CA ARG A 115 13.05 -1.36 19.69
C ARG A 115 12.63 -2.81 19.92
N ASP A 116 11.33 -3.11 19.88
CA ASP A 116 10.82 -4.47 20.01
C ASP A 116 10.83 -5.18 18.65
N GLU A 117 12.01 -5.68 18.27
CA GLU A 117 12.15 -6.35 16.98
C GLU A 117 11.29 -7.62 16.90
N ALA A 118 11.23 -8.43 17.96
CA ALA A 118 10.55 -9.72 17.93
C ALA A 118 9.02 -9.60 17.97
N GLY A 119 8.50 -8.70 18.80
CA GLY A 119 7.06 -8.53 19.02
C GLY A 119 6.38 -7.56 18.06
N ILE A 120 7.11 -6.58 17.53
CA ILE A 120 6.56 -5.48 16.73
C ILE A 120 7.12 -5.49 15.30
N ILE A 121 8.43 -5.33 15.13
CA ILE A 121 9.01 -5.10 13.79
C ILE A 121 8.95 -6.34 12.91
N LYS A 122 9.39 -7.49 13.42
CA LYS A 122 9.40 -8.76 12.70
C LYS A 122 8.03 -9.14 12.15
N PRO A 123 6.97 -9.28 12.97
CA PRO A 123 5.66 -9.65 12.43
C PRO A 123 5.11 -8.61 11.46
N LEU A 124 5.34 -7.31 11.72
CA LEU A 124 4.90 -6.23 10.83
C LEU A 124 5.57 -6.34 9.44
N MET A 125 6.89 -6.52 9.40
CA MET A 125 7.67 -6.58 8.16
C MET A 125 7.52 -7.88 7.40
N ASP A 126 7.43 -9.02 8.09
CA ASP A 126 7.14 -10.30 7.44
C ASP A 126 5.77 -10.27 6.74
N ASN A 127 4.75 -9.75 7.43
CA ASN A 127 3.40 -9.67 6.89
C ASN A 127 3.28 -8.61 5.79
N TRP A 128 3.94 -7.46 5.94
CA TRP A 128 3.99 -6.45 4.89
C TRP A 128 4.68 -6.97 3.63
N LEU A 129 5.76 -7.74 3.77
CA LEU A 129 6.48 -8.30 2.62
C LEU A 129 5.61 -9.31 1.84
N LEU A 130 4.82 -10.13 2.54
CA LEU A 130 3.85 -11.03 1.90
C LEU A 130 2.79 -10.26 1.10
N PHE A 131 2.28 -9.16 1.65
CA PHE A 131 1.39 -8.25 0.93
C PHE A 131 2.09 -7.65 -0.30
N ALA A 132 3.31 -7.14 -0.13
CA ALA A 132 4.02 -6.46 -1.19
C ALA A 132 4.33 -7.39 -2.38
N GLU A 133 4.84 -8.58 -2.11
CA GLU A 133 5.10 -9.58 -3.15
C GLU A 133 3.80 -10.01 -3.85
N TYR A 134 2.69 -10.15 -3.11
CA TYR A 134 1.36 -10.43 -3.69
C TYR A 134 0.92 -9.35 -4.67
N VAL A 135 0.90 -8.10 -4.24
CA VAL A 135 0.47 -6.96 -5.06
C VAL A 135 1.32 -6.85 -6.32
N VAL A 136 2.64 -7.04 -6.21
CA VAL A 136 3.49 -7.05 -7.40
C VAL A 136 3.18 -8.23 -8.34
N SER A 137 2.91 -9.42 -7.82
CA SER A 137 2.65 -10.60 -8.65
C SER A 137 1.42 -10.48 -9.54
N ILE A 138 0.46 -9.63 -9.16
CA ILE A 138 -0.74 -9.33 -9.95
C ILE A 138 -0.58 -8.06 -10.80
N GLY A 139 0.65 -7.54 -10.94
CA GLY A 139 0.99 -6.38 -11.77
C GLY A 139 0.63 -5.02 -11.15
N CYS A 140 0.51 -4.96 -9.82
CA CYS A 140 0.17 -3.77 -9.06
C CYS A 140 1.37 -3.26 -8.23
N TYR A 141 1.20 -2.12 -7.56
CA TYR A 141 2.22 -1.37 -6.85
C TYR A 141 1.92 -1.35 -5.34
N PRO A 142 2.72 -2.05 -4.51
CA PRO A 142 2.57 -1.97 -3.07
C PRO A 142 3.20 -0.69 -2.51
N GLY A 143 2.53 -0.08 -1.55
CA GLY A 143 3.04 1.01 -0.75
C GLY A 143 3.85 0.48 0.43
N PHE A 144 5.07 0.98 0.60
CA PHE A 144 5.76 0.91 1.88
C PHE A 144 4.98 1.72 2.93
N ILE A 145 5.00 1.24 4.17
CA ILE A 145 4.11 1.71 5.24
C ILE A 145 4.37 3.20 5.55
N PRO A 146 3.34 4.08 5.48
CA PRO A 146 3.49 5.45 5.94
C PRO A 146 3.62 5.50 7.46
N LEU A 147 4.41 6.43 7.97
CA LEU A 147 4.58 6.69 9.40
C LEU A 147 3.99 8.04 9.77
N ALA A 148 3.44 8.15 10.97
CA ALA A 148 3.11 9.46 11.51
C ALA A 148 4.39 10.27 11.69
N GLU A 149 4.40 11.52 11.20
CA GLU A 149 5.56 12.41 11.26
C GLU A 149 5.72 12.97 12.68
N SER A 150 6.34 12.17 13.55
CA SER A 150 6.59 12.50 14.95
C SER A 150 8.09 12.57 15.24
N ASP A 151 8.46 13.43 16.19
CA ASP A 151 9.79 13.55 16.78
C ASP A 151 9.85 13.07 18.25
N ASP A 152 8.70 12.74 18.86
CA ASP A 152 8.65 12.00 20.13
C ASP A 152 9.38 10.66 19.98
N LEU A 153 10.40 10.40 20.80
CA LEU A 153 11.34 9.28 20.61
C LEU A 153 10.66 7.92 20.40
N ARG A 154 9.53 7.69 21.08
CA ARG A 154 8.81 6.43 20.96
C ARG A 154 8.13 6.28 19.61
N ARG A 155 7.56 7.38 19.11
CA ARG A 155 6.81 7.44 17.85
C ARG A 155 7.66 7.98 16.69
N ALA A 156 8.94 8.28 16.95
CA ALA A 156 9.78 9.02 16.04
C ALA A 156 9.90 8.30 14.70
N ALA A 157 9.54 8.97 13.61
CA ALA A 157 9.45 8.33 12.31
C ALA A 157 10.81 7.80 11.84
N VAL A 158 11.91 8.49 12.18
CA VAL A 158 13.26 8.11 11.77
C VAL A 158 13.70 6.75 12.37
N PRO A 159 13.71 6.54 13.71
CA PRO A 159 14.01 5.22 14.27
C PRO A 159 13.10 4.09 13.78
N TRP A 160 11.81 4.36 13.60
CA TRP A 160 10.86 3.37 13.06
C TRP A 160 11.22 2.96 11.63
N MET A 161 11.43 3.93 10.74
CA MET A 161 11.81 3.68 9.34
C MET A 161 13.16 2.96 9.25
N ASP A 162 14.16 3.40 10.00
CA ASP A 162 15.48 2.77 10.02
C ASP A 162 15.41 1.32 10.50
N THR A 163 14.58 1.03 11.51
CA THR A 163 14.47 -0.33 12.05
C THR A 163 13.71 -1.26 11.11
N MET A 164 12.60 -0.79 10.51
CA MET A 164 11.85 -1.57 9.51
C MET A 164 12.71 -1.90 8.27
N LEU A 165 13.42 -0.91 7.73
CA LEU A 165 14.29 -1.11 6.58
C LEU A 165 15.53 -1.95 6.91
N ARG A 166 16.10 -1.80 8.11
CA ARG A 166 17.22 -2.64 8.57
C ARG A 166 16.79 -4.09 8.74
N TYR A 167 15.62 -4.34 9.32
CA TYR A 167 15.07 -5.69 9.43
C TYR A 167 14.94 -6.35 8.04
N LEU A 168 14.42 -5.62 7.05
CA LEU A 168 14.34 -6.12 5.67
C LEU A 168 15.73 -6.36 5.06
N ALA A 169 16.73 -5.53 5.37
CA ALA A 169 18.10 -5.73 4.91
C ALA A 169 18.75 -6.97 5.54
N ASP A 170 18.54 -7.18 6.84
CA ASP A 170 19.18 -8.26 7.58
C ASP A 170 18.52 -9.62 7.31
N HIS A 171 17.20 -9.66 7.07
CA HIS A 171 16.43 -10.91 6.98
C HIS A 171 15.84 -11.21 5.60
N HIS A 172 15.58 -10.19 4.78
CA HIS A 172 14.83 -10.34 3.52
C HIS A 172 15.46 -9.58 2.35
N PHE A 173 16.78 -9.38 2.36
CA PHE A 173 17.51 -8.52 1.44
C PHE A 173 17.08 -8.69 -0.04
N GLU A 174 17.22 -9.90 -0.56
CA GLU A 174 16.92 -10.19 -1.96
C GLU A 174 15.43 -10.09 -2.29
N ARG A 175 14.56 -10.49 -1.34
CA ARG A 175 13.10 -10.41 -1.52
C ARG A 175 12.67 -8.96 -1.64
N TYR A 176 13.16 -8.11 -0.74
CA TYR A 176 12.87 -6.69 -0.75
C TYR A 176 13.46 -5.98 -1.98
N GLN A 177 14.69 -6.31 -2.40
CA GLN A 177 15.26 -5.82 -3.66
C GLN A 177 14.40 -6.17 -4.87
N ARG A 178 13.83 -7.40 -4.92
CA ARG A 178 12.91 -7.78 -5.99
C ARG A 178 11.62 -6.96 -5.94
N VAL A 179 11.07 -6.70 -4.77
CA VAL A 179 9.88 -5.82 -4.61
C VAL A 179 10.20 -4.40 -5.08
N LEU A 180 11.34 -3.83 -4.67
CA LEU A 180 11.83 -2.53 -5.16
C LEU A 180 11.92 -2.49 -6.69
N ALA A 181 12.53 -3.50 -7.30
CA ALA A 181 12.72 -3.57 -8.75
C ALA A 181 11.40 -3.67 -9.56
N SER A 182 10.30 -4.00 -8.90
CA SER A 182 9.09 -4.52 -9.55
C SER A 182 7.81 -3.73 -9.24
N GLY A 183 7.92 -2.54 -8.63
CA GLY A 183 6.78 -1.64 -8.49
C GLY A 183 6.49 -1.15 -7.09
N LEU A 184 7.42 -1.26 -6.13
CA LEU A 184 7.28 -0.59 -4.84
C LEU A 184 7.13 0.93 -5.03
N TYR A 185 6.24 1.54 -4.26
CA TYR A 185 6.29 2.96 -3.95
C TYR A 185 6.36 3.17 -2.43
N CYS A 186 6.78 4.36 -2.00
CA CYS A 186 6.72 4.76 -0.60
C CYS A 186 5.49 5.66 -0.39
N ALA A 187 4.57 5.22 0.47
CA ALA A 187 3.51 6.06 0.97
C ALA A 187 4.05 6.94 2.11
N THR A 188 3.68 8.21 2.11
CA THR A 188 4.07 9.16 3.17
C THR A 188 2.88 9.99 3.61
N HIS A 189 2.92 10.51 4.84
CA HIS A 189 1.92 11.45 5.35
C HIS A 189 2.53 12.85 5.53
N PRO A 190 2.87 13.57 4.43
CA PRO A 190 3.62 14.83 4.50
C PRO A 190 2.78 15.95 5.12
N TYR A 191 2.88 16.12 6.44
CA TYR A 191 2.31 17.25 7.15
C TYR A 191 3.28 18.42 7.02
N ILE A 192 2.96 19.39 6.17
CA ILE A 192 3.88 20.51 5.87
C ILE A 192 3.81 21.59 6.97
N LEU A 193 2.77 21.57 7.81
CA LEU A 193 2.51 22.60 8.82
C LEU A 193 2.59 24.00 8.20
N ASN A 194 3.40 24.90 8.78
CA ASN A 194 3.75 26.19 8.17
C ASN A 194 5.17 26.21 7.58
N HIS A 195 5.80 25.07 7.30
CA HIS A 195 7.15 24.93 6.73
C HIS A 195 7.20 25.14 5.22
N TRP A 196 6.63 26.24 4.77
CA TRP A 196 6.60 26.66 3.37
C TRP A 196 6.58 28.19 3.32
N TYR A 197 7.11 28.77 2.27
CA TYR A 197 7.07 30.22 2.09
C TYR A 197 7.31 30.62 0.64
N GLN A 198 6.98 31.88 0.35
CA GLN A 198 7.34 32.54 -0.89
C GLN A 198 8.34 33.66 -0.62
N GLU A 199 9.37 33.80 -1.45
CA GLU A 199 10.34 34.88 -1.37
C GLU A 199 9.72 36.26 -1.64
N THR A 200 10.15 37.26 -0.89
CA THR A 200 9.91 38.67 -1.22
C THR A 200 10.70 39.00 -2.49
N PRO A 201 10.09 39.60 -3.53
CA PRO A 201 10.81 39.99 -4.75
C PRO A 201 12.05 40.83 -4.43
N GLY A 202 13.22 40.36 -4.85
CA GLY A 202 14.51 41.03 -4.59
C GLY A 202 15.06 40.88 -3.17
N GLY A 203 14.35 40.21 -2.25
CA GLY A 203 14.77 39.97 -0.86
C GLY A 203 15.66 38.73 -0.66
N GLY A 204 15.71 37.85 -1.66
CA GLY A 204 16.49 36.61 -1.62
C GLY A 204 15.82 35.47 -0.83
N PRO A 205 16.48 34.30 -0.77
CA PRO A 205 15.85 33.05 -0.35
C PRO A 205 15.56 32.94 1.15
N THR A 206 16.07 33.85 1.97
CA THR A 206 15.78 33.92 3.42
C THR A 206 14.74 34.99 3.77
N SER A 207 14.20 35.70 2.76
CA SER A 207 13.21 36.76 2.95
C SER A 207 11.81 36.26 2.57
N ALA A 208 11.07 35.77 3.55
CA ALA A 208 9.71 35.28 3.31
C ALA A 208 8.66 36.41 3.27
N ARG A 209 7.73 36.34 2.31
CA ARG A 209 6.57 37.23 2.22
C ARG A 209 5.66 37.06 3.44
N SER A 210 4.94 38.13 3.77
CA SER A 210 3.81 38.01 4.70
C SER A 210 2.63 37.29 4.03
N ARG A 211 1.75 36.68 4.83
CA ARG A 211 0.59 35.90 4.34
C ARG A 211 -0.32 36.66 3.36
N GLY A 212 -0.47 37.98 3.51
CA GLY A 212 -1.30 38.79 2.60
C GLY A 212 -0.64 39.13 1.26
N GLN A 213 0.61 38.73 1.04
CA GLN A 213 1.41 39.10 -0.14
C GLN A 213 1.77 37.89 -1.02
N VAL A 214 1.42 36.67 -0.59
CA VAL A 214 1.74 35.48 -1.37
C VAL A 214 0.84 35.37 -2.60
N ASN A 215 1.37 34.80 -3.68
CA ASN A 215 0.67 34.58 -4.93
C ASN A 215 1.21 33.34 -5.62
N ALA A 216 0.36 32.33 -5.82
CA ALA A 216 0.73 31.04 -6.39
C ALA A 216 1.30 31.16 -7.82
N ARG A 217 0.93 32.22 -8.55
CA ARG A 217 1.36 32.46 -9.94
C ARG A 217 2.72 33.13 -10.04
N GLU A 218 3.30 33.54 -8.93
CA GLU A 218 4.62 34.17 -8.87
C GLU A 218 5.67 33.16 -8.38
N PRO A 219 6.93 33.26 -8.84
CA PRO A 219 7.99 32.34 -8.45
C PRO A 219 8.46 32.56 -7.00
N GLY A 220 9.47 31.81 -6.58
CA GLY A 220 10.12 31.94 -5.27
C GLY A 220 9.48 31.12 -4.16
N TRP A 221 8.74 30.07 -4.49
CA TRP A 221 8.15 29.15 -3.54
C TRP A 221 9.15 28.09 -3.08
N HIS A 222 9.16 27.80 -1.78
CA HIS A 222 9.99 26.78 -1.13
C HIS A 222 9.13 25.78 -0.37
N PHE A 223 9.42 24.50 -0.57
CA PHE A 223 8.77 23.33 0.05
C PHE A 223 9.78 22.24 0.46
N GLU A 224 11.07 22.54 0.42
CA GLU A 224 12.19 21.61 0.60
C GLU A 224 12.60 21.42 2.07
N TYR A 225 11.73 21.77 3.02
CA TYR A 225 12.00 21.62 4.45
C TYR A 225 12.51 20.21 4.80
N PRO A 226 13.51 20.07 5.70
CA PRO A 226 14.22 21.12 6.45
C PRO A 226 15.42 21.73 5.71
N TYR A 227 15.60 21.45 4.42
CA TYR A 227 16.78 21.85 3.67
C TYR A 227 16.65 23.23 3.00
N ASP A 228 15.49 23.88 3.14
CA ASP A 228 15.26 25.19 2.56
C ASP A 228 16.18 26.27 3.18
N PRO A 229 16.50 27.34 2.42
CA PRO A 229 17.43 28.37 2.89
C PRO A 229 16.99 29.10 4.15
N LEU A 230 15.68 29.29 4.37
CA LEU A 230 15.16 29.94 5.57
C LEU A 230 15.45 29.09 6.81
N GLN A 231 15.16 27.79 6.75
CA GLN A 231 15.50 26.84 7.81
C GLN A 231 16.98 26.87 8.12
N GLN A 232 17.82 26.71 7.09
CA GLN A 232 19.26 26.57 7.24
C GLN A 232 19.92 27.87 7.73
N SER A 233 19.31 29.03 7.50
CA SER A 233 19.79 30.29 8.09
C SER A 233 19.52 30.42 9.59
N ARG A 234 18.47 29.76 10.11
CA ARG A 234 17.99 29.90 11.49
C ARG A 234 18.46 28.76 12.41
N ASP A 235 18.56 27.55 11.89
CA ASP A 235 19.10 26.39 12.59
C ASP A 235 19.92 25.54 11.59
N PRO A 236 21.17 25.99 11.30
CA PRO A 236 22.05 25.39 10.30
C PRO A 236 22.40 23.93 10.63
N GLY A 237 22.40 23.07 9.62
CA GLY A 237 22.76 21.65 9.77
C GLY A 237 21.58 20.75 10.16
N ARG A 238 20.37 21.30 10.29
CA ARG A 238 19.15 20.51 10.46
C ARG A 238 18.87 19.67 9.22
N THR A 239 18.49 18.42 9.42
CA THR A 239 18.16 17.44 8.38
C THR A 239 16.95 16.63 8.81
N VAL A 240 16.42 15.80 7.91
CA VAL A 240 15.35 14.85 8.25
C VAL A 240 15.78 13.88 9.35
N TYR A 241 17.06 13.54 9.41
CA TYR A 241 17.65 12.67 10.45
C TYR A 241 17.95 13.40 11.77
N GLY A 242 17.63 14.70 11.86
CA GLY A 242 18.01 15.56 12.96
C GLY A 242 19.28 16.33 12.63
N GLY A 243 20.21 16.40 13.58
CA GLY A 243 21.51 17.05 13.39
C GLY A 243 21.69 18.35 14.19
N THR A 244 20.65 18.78 14.90
CA THR A 244 20.72 19.91 15.83
C THR A 244 20.10 19.52 17.17
N ALA A 245 20.39 20.28 18.23
CA ALA A 245 19.83 20.02 19.56
C ALA A 245 18.30 20.13 19.60
N LEU A 246 17.68 20.80 18.61
CA LEU A 246 16.23 20.96 18.50
C LEU A 246 15.53 19.76 17.86
N THR A 247 16.28 18.82 17.26
CA THR A 247 15.75 17.66 16.53
C THR A 247 16.51 16.39 16.86
N PRO A 248 16.58 16.00 18.15
CA PRO A 248 17.41 14.87 18.58
C PRO A 248 16.97 13.53 17.97
N ASN A 249 15.71 13.41 17.53
CA ASN A 249 15.12 12.17 17.02
C ASN A 249 14.74 12.24 15.53
N GLY A 250 15.19 13.28 14.82
CA GLY A 250 14.76 13.55 13.45
C GLY A 250 13.84 14.76 13.33
N ASP A 251 13.62 15.16 12.08
CA ASP A 251 12.61 16.14 11.69
C ASP A 251 11.89 15.67 10.42
N PRO A 252 10.93 14.74 10.57
CA PRO A 252 10.27 14.12 9.45
C PRO A 252 9.18 15.00 8.82
N VAL A 253 8.91 16.18 9.37
CA VAL A 253 7.77 17.03 9.02
C VAL A 253 8.09 17.78 7.73
N GLY A 254 7.45 17.47 6.61
CA GLY A 254 7.64 18.24 5.38
C GLY A 254 7.33 17.48 4.11
N LEU A 255 7.12 18.22 3.01
CA LEU A 255 6.62 17.64 1.75
C LEU A 255 7.51 16.52 1.19
N THR A 256 8.83 16.66 1.34
CA THR A 256 9.80 15.69 0.79
C THR A 256 10.48 14.84 1.86
N ALA A 257 10.27 15.12 3.14
CA ALA A 257 11.12 14.66 4.23
C ALA A 257 11.18 13.12 4.32
N MET A 258 10.04 12.47 4.57
CA MET A 258 9.99 11.01 4.69
C MET A 258 10.31 10.28 3.37
N GLY A 259 9.88 10.84 2.23
CA GLY A 259 10.18 10.27 0.91
C GLY A 259 11.68 10.29 0.59
N ARG A 260 12.36 11.37 0.96
CA ARG A 260 13.82 11.52 0.84
C ARG A 260 14.55 10.54 1.75
N MET A 261 14.16 10.49 3.03
CA MET A 261 14.75 9.54 3.98
C MET A 261 14.67 8.10 3.45
N PHE A 262 13.47 7.70 3.01
CA PHE A 262 13.23 6.37 2.48
C PHE A 262 14.13 6.07 1.26
N ASN A 263 14.20 7.01 0.31
CA ASN A 263 15.04 6.87 -0.88
C ASN A 263 16.54 6.79 -0.54
N GLU A 264 17.04 7.64 0.36
CA GLU A 264 18.44 7.65 0.78
C GLU A 264 18.81 6.34 1.51
N ARG A 265 17.92 5.80 2.35
CA ARG A 265 18.11 4.48 2.99
C ARG A 265 18.05 3.34 1.99
N CYS A 266 17.09 3.36 1.07
CA CYS A 266 16.99 2.33 0.04
C CYS A 266 18.22 2.33 -0.88
N ALA A 267 18.74 3.51 -1.22
CA ALA A 267 19.96 3.63 -2.00
C ALA A 267 21.16 3.07 -1.23
N ALA A 268 21.33 3.46 0.04
CA ALA A 268 22.45 3.05 0.86
C ALA A 268 22.46 1.54 1.15
N TRP A 269 21.30 0.93 1.40
CA TRP A 269 21.23 -0.46 1.85
C TRP A 269 20.90 -1.43 0.73
N PHE A 270 20.07 -1.05 -0.23
CA PHE A 270 19.58 -1.97 -1.27
C PHE A 270 20.06 -1.60 -2.69
N GLY A 271 20.72 -0.45 -2.88
CA GLY A 271 21.21 -0.01 -4.19
C GLY A 271 20.12 0.50 -5.12
N SER A 272 19.00 1.01 -4.59
CA SER A 272 18.00 1.71 -5.38
C SER A 272 18.53 3.07 -5.87
N GLN A 273 18.03 3.57 -7.00
CA GLN A 273 18.34 4.91 -7.50
C GLN A 273 17.23 5.92 -7.15
N ALA A 274 15.97 5.54 -7.41
CA ALA A 274 14.81 6.36 -7.11
C ALA A 274 13.55 5.51 -6.99
N VAL A 275 12.96 5.43 -5.80
CA VAL A 275 11.67 4.77 -5.54
C VAL A 275 10.58 5.84 -5.55
N PRO A 276 9.47 5.66 -6.30
CA PRO A 276 8.36 6.61 -6.29
C PRO A 276 7.83 6.86 -4.88
N VAL A 277 7.38 8.08 -4.65
CA VAL A 277 6.75 8.52 -3.40
C VAL A 277 5.42 9.17 -3.74
N LEU A 278 4.38 8.79 -2.99
CA LEU A 278 3.09 9.44 -2.99
C LEU A 278 2.78 9.87 -1.57
N GLY A 279 2.55 11.17 -1.37
CA GLY A 279 1.91 11.62 -0.14
C GLY A 279 0.47 11.15 -0.13
N THR A 280 0.11 10.22 0.73
CA THR A 280 -1.21 9.57 0.75
C THR A 280 -2.14 10.18 1.76
N GLU A 281 -1.68 11.17 2.54
CA GLU A 281 -2.45 11.97 3.48
C GLU A 281 -1.60 13.21 3.83
N GLY A 282 -2.17 14.41 3.92
CA GLY A 282 -1.42 15.60 4.39
C GLY A 282 -1.53 16.83 3.49
N GLY A 283 -0.38 17.43 3.15
CA GLY A 283 -0.30 18.73 2.49
C GLY A 283 -0.33 19.89 3.47
N ILE A 284 -0.78 21.07 3.01
CA ILE A 284 -0.98 22.25 3.86
C ILE A 284 -2.38 22.16 4.47
N PHE A 285 -2.45 21.99 5.79
CA PHE A 285 -3.73 21.81 6.49
C PHE A 285 -4.67 23.02 6.26
N PRO A 286 -5.96 22.79 5.93
CA PRO A 286 -6.90 23.87 5.73
C PRO A 286 -7.29 24.48 7.09
N ILE A 287 -7.16 25.80 7.24
CA ILE A 287 -7.60 26.53 8.42
C ILE A 287 -8.75 27.46 8.07
N ARG A 288 -9.55 27.85 9.07
CA ARG A 288 -10.67 28.79 8.89
C ARG A 288 -10.71 29.85 9.98
N ASP A 289 -11.02 31.09 9.58
CA ASP A 289 -11.26 32.23 10.48
C ASP A 289 -10.15 32.47 11.53
N GLN A 290 -8.94 31.99 11.25
CA GLN A 290 -7.81 32.06 12.17
C GLN A 290 -6.49 32.24 11.42
N VAL A 291 -5.48 32.67 12.16
CA VAL A 291 -4.10 32.71 11.71
C VAL A 291 -3.36 31.60 12.44
N TYR A 292 -2.66 30.75 11.68
CA TYR A 292 -1.93 29.60 12.21
C TYR A 292 -0.42 29.78 12.05
N GLN A 293 0.33 29.51 13.11
CA GLN A 293 1.79 29.53 13.12
C GLN A 293 2.30 28.60 14.21
N GLN A 294 2.62 27.36 13.83
CA GLN A 294 3.17 26.39 14.77
C GLN A 294 4.67 26.61 14.96
N ASP A 295 5.38 26.86 13.87
CA ASP A 295 6.80 27.18 13.89
C ASP A 295 7.03 28.68 13.65
N THR A 296 7.55 29.37 14.66
CA THR A 296 7.82 30.82 14.58
C THR A 296 8.98 31.17 13.64
N ARG A 297 9.71 30.16 13.14
CA ARG A 297 10.71 30.35 12.09
C ARG A 297 10.10 30.68 10.73
N TYR A 298 8.87 30.27 10.51
CA TYR A 298 8.17 30.47 9.24
C TYR A 298 7.08 31.52 9.38
N PRO A 299 6.64 32.15 8.27
CA PRO A 299 5.46 32.99 8.29
C PRO A 299 4.25 32.24 8.86
N ALA A 300 3.41 32.98 9.58
CA ALA A 300 2.05 32.52 9.85
C ALA A 300 1.25 32.46 8.54
N TYR A 301 0.22 31.62 8.48
CA TYR A 301 -0.70 31.55 7.35
C TYR A 301 -2.15 31.71 7.80
N ASP A 302 -2.99 32.23 6.90
CA ASP A 302 -4.46 32.30 6.97
C ASP A 302 -5.08 31.56 5.76
N GLU A 303 -6.41 31.57 5.65
CA GLU A 303 -7.16 30.98 4.53
C GLU A 303 -6.67 31.43 3.15
N PHE A 304 -6.31 32.71 3.01
CA PHE A 304 -5.83 33.25 1.74
C PHE A 304 -4.49 32.62 1.38
N SER A 305 -3.51 32.70 2.28
CA SER A 305 -2.18 32.18 2.01
C SER A 305 -2.18 30.64 1.90
N GLN A 306 -3.04 29.94 2.64
CA GLN A 306 -3.18 28.49 2.56
C GLN A 306 -3.64 28.07 1.15
N ALA A 307 -4.60 28.79 0.57
CA ALA A 307 -5.09 28.52 -0.78
C ALA A 307 -4.02 28.77 -1.85
N GLU A 308 -3.29 29.89 -1.76
CA GLU A 308 -2.19 30.18 -2.69
C GLU A 308 -1.04 29.17 -2.54
N GLY A 309 -0.65 28.87 -1.30
CA GLY A 309 0.38 27.88 -0.98
C GLY A 309 0.01 26.49 -1.50
N THR A 310 -1.26 26.08 -1.41
CA THR A 310 -1.73 24.77 -1.91
C THR A 310 -1.61 24.65 -3.42
N VAL A 311 -1.97 25.71 -4.16
CA VAL A 311 -1.78 25.73 -5.62
C VAL A 311 -0.29 25.69 -5.97
N ALA A 312 0.51 26.53 -5.31
CA ALA A 312 1.95 26.59 -5.54
C ALA A 312 2.64 25.26 -5.22
N MET A 313 2.21 24.55 -4.18
CA MET A 313 2.71 23.23 -3.80
C MET A 313 2.53 22.23 -4.95
N PHE A 314 1.33 22.13 -5.52
CA PHE A 314 1.09 21.19 -6.63
C PHE A 314 1.86 21.56 -7.89
N GLU A 315 1.99 22.86 -8.20
CA GLU A 315 2.84 23.29 -9.32
C GLU A 315 4.32 23.03 -9.06
N TRP A 316 4.79 23.20 -7.83
CA TRP A 316 6.15 22.87 -7.41
C TRP A 316 6.40 21.36 -7.53
N ILE A 317 5.46 20.50 -7.13
CA ILE A 317 5.55 19.04 -7.33
C ILE A 317 5.70 18.68 -8.82
N ALA A 318 4.92 19.33 -9.67
CA ALA A 318 4.94 19.06 -11.11
C ALA A 318 6.25 19.52 -11.77
N ARG A 319 6.84 20.62 -11.32
CA ARG A 319 7.92 21.32 -12.03
C ARG A 319 9.30 21.20 -11.41
N GLN A 320 9.38 21.12 -10.08
CA GLN A 320 10.62 21.35 -9.32
C GLN A 320 10.94 20.21 -8.35
N ALA A 321 9.93 19.50 -7.84
CA ALA A 321 10.16 18.40 -6.93
C ALA A 321 11.02 17.30 -7.57
N PRO A 322 11.73 16.51 -6.74
CA PRO A 322 12.44 15.34 -7.21
C PRO A 322 11.55 14.44 -8.12
N PRO A 323 12.14 13.79 -9.14
CA PRO A 323 11.40 12.93 -10.06
C PRO A 323 10.55 11.85 -9.38
N TRP A 324 11.01 11.36 -8.23
CA TRP A 324 10.33 10.33 -7.45
C TRP A 324 9.07 10.82 -6.73
N LEU A 325 8.87 12.12 -6.49
CA LEU A 325 7.66 12.61 -5.81
C LEU A 325 6.51 12.78 -6.83
N PHE A 326 5.56 11.85 -6.82
CA PHE A 326 4.48 11.80 -7.81
C PHE A 326 3.30 12.70 -7.46
N GLY A 327 3.08 13.01 -6.19
CA GLY A 327 1.95 13.82 -5.77
C GLY A 327 1.75 13.82 -4.28
N VAL A 328 0.69 14.51 -3.86
CA VAL A 328 0.17 14.44 -2.51
C VAL A 328 -1.34 14.46 -2.56
N THR A 329 -1.98 13.59 -1.79
CA THR A 329 -3.40 13.69 -1.50
C THR A 329 -3.58 14.57 -0.28
N LEU A 330 -4.30 15.66 -0.47
CA LEU A 330 -4.67 16.54 0.64
C LEU A 330 -5.41 15.73 1.71
N TRP A 331 -5.42 16.28 2.93
CA TRP A 331 -6.22 15.79 4.06
C TRP A 331 -7.68 15.51 3.70
N LYS A 332 -8.42 14.92 4.64
CA LYS A 332 -9.78 14.41 4.45
C LYS A 332 -10.73 15.45 3.83
N GLU A 333 -11.56 14.98 2.90
CA GLU A 333 -12.48 15.82 2.15
C GLU A 333 -13.47 16.61 3.01
N ASP A 334 -13.82 16.15 4.22
CA ASP A 334 -14.72 16.86 5.12
C ASP A 334 -14.13 18.18 5.62
N ASP A 335 -12.83 18.21 5.93
CA ASP A 335 -12.12 19.44 6.30
C ASP A 335 -12.05 20.44 5.14
N TYR A 336 -12.11 19.95 3.89
CA TYR A 336 -12.11 20.80 2.70
C TYR A 336 -13.51 21.20 2.20
N TYR A 337 -14.55 20.40 2.45
CA TYR A 337 -15.88 20.57 1.85
C TYR A 337 -17.04 20.72 2.85
N LEU A 338 -16.98 20.09 4.02
CA LEU A 338 -18.12 19.92 4.93
C LEU A 338 -18.13 20.86 6.13
N SER A 339 -17.07 21.64 6.31
CA SER A 339 -16.99 22.71 7.30
C SER A 339 -18.06 23.81 7.12
N SER A 340 -18.45 24.45 8.22
CA SER A 340 -19.43 25.55 8.24
C SER A 340 -18.99 26.70 7.32
N GLY A 341 -19.68 26.87 6.19
CA GLY A 341 -19.33 27.88 5.17
C GLY A 341 -19.09 27.31 3.77
N GLY A 342 -19.15 25.98 3.58
CA GLY A 342 -18.96 25.32 2.28
C GLY A 342 -17.50 24.95 2.03
N ALA A 343 -17.09 24.86 0.76
CA ALA A 343 -15.71 24.48 0.42
C ALA A 343 -14.69 25.52 0.91
N VAL A 344 -13.50 25.09 1.31
CA VAL A 344 -12.40 25.99 1.67
C VAL A 344 -11.87 26.70 0.43
N ARG A 345 -11.29 27.89 0.61
CA ARG A 345 -10.73 28.71 -0.48
C ARG A 345 -9.73 27.96 -1.37
N ALA A 346 -8.95 27.02 -0.82
CA ALA A 346 -8.03 26.19 -1.61
C ALA A 346 -8.73 25.40 -2.71
N ILE A 347 -9.93 24.88 -2.47
CA ILE A 347 -10.70 24.14 -3.48
C ILE A 347 -11.08 25.05 -4.65
N ASP A 348 -11.59 26.24 -4.35
CA ASP A 348 -11.94 27.23 -5.38
C ASP A 348 -10.71 27.64 -6.17
N ARG A 349 -9.61 27.91 -5.47
CA ARG A 349 -8.36 28.30 -6.11
C ARG A 349 -7.78 27.21 -7.02
N LEU A 350 -7.92 25.93 -6.64
CA LEU A 350 -7.54 24.79 -7.48
C LEU A 350 -8.48 24.62 -8.69
N ALA A 351 -9.77 24.86 -8.51
CA ALA A 351 -10.77 24.80 -9.59
C ALA A 351 -10.51 25.87 -10.67
N GLU A 352 -10.09 27.07 -10.24
CA GLU A 352 -9.72 28.19 -11.13
C GLU A 352 -8.38 28.00 -11.84
N THR A 353 -7.54 27.08 -11.36
CA THR A 353 -6.14 26.95 -11.82
C THR A 353 -5.97 25.70 -12.67
N SER A 354 -5.43 25.88 -13.88
CA SER A 354 -5.07 24.77 -14.77
C SER A 354 -4.11 23.79 -14.11
N VAL A 355 -4.29 22.50 -14.40
CA VAL A 355 -3.40 21.45 -13.91
C VAL A 355 -2.10 21.51 -14.69
N VAL A 356 -0.98 21.44 -13.98
CA VAL A 356 0.33 21.16 -14.55
C VAL A 356 0.61 19.68 -14.31
N VAL A 357 0.74 18.91 -15.39
CA VAL A 357 1.12 17.50 -15.31
C VAL A 357 2.61 17.38 -15.01
N LYS A 358 2.98 16.37 -14.24
CA LYS A 358 4.36 16.05 -13.91
C LYS A 358 4.99 15.24 -15.05
N GLU A 359 6.05 15.76 -15.62
CA GLU A 359 6.93 14.98 -16.50
C GLU A 359 7.82 14.09 -15.62
N VAL A 360 7.80 12.78 -15.89
CA VAL A 360 8.57 11.81 -15.10
C VAL A 360 9.65 11.21 -16.00
N PRO A 361 10.94 11.40 -15.68
CA PRO A 361 12.04 10.85 -16.47
C PRO A 361 12.13 9.33 -16.34
N ALA A 362 12.73 8.72 -17.35
CA ALA A 362 13.07 7.30 -17.41
C ALA A 362 14.23 6.91 -16.47
N VAL A 363 14.04 7.05 -15.17
CA VAL A 363 15.02 6.66 -14.14
C VAL A 363 14.67 5.26 -13.65
N GLU A 364 15.62 4.34 -13.68
CA GLU A 364 15.45 2.99 -13.11
C GLU A 364 15.32 3.07 -11.58
N VAL A 365 14.38 2.30 -11.01
CA VAL A 365 14.26 2.20 -9.55
C VAL A 365 15.48 1.52 -8.95
N MET A 366 16.04 0.51 -9.62
CA MET A 366 17.21 -0.27 -9.18
C MET A 366 18.39 -0.12 -10.13
N GLY A 367 19.61 -0.41 -9.65
CA GLY A 367 20.81 -0.47 -10.51
C GLY A 367 20.68 -1.50 -11.66
N SER A 368 21.48 -1.32 -12.71
CA SER A 368 21.49 -2.19 -13.89
C SER A 368 21.79 -3.66 -13.53
N GLY A 369 20.98 -4.59 -14.03
CA GLY A 369 21.19 -6.04 -13.90
C GLY A 369 20.22 -6.78 -12.97
N LEU A 370 19.42 -6.06 -12.18
CA LEU A 370 18.32 -6.64 -11.39
C LEU A 370 17.03 -6.66 -12.24
N THR A 371 16.61 -7.84 -12.69
CA THR A 371 15.34 -8.02 -13.40
C THR A 371 14.19 -8.13 -12.41
N GLY A 372 13.25 -7.19 -12.48
CA GLY A 372 12.06 -7.16 -11.64
C GLY A 372 11.00 -8.15 -12.11
N VAL A 373 10.91 -9.29 -11.43
CA VAL A 373 9.67 -10.02 -11.12
C VAL A 373 9.93 -10.69 -9.77
N PRO A 374 9.27 -10.32 -8.67
CA PRO A 374 9.35 -11.10 -7.45
C PRO A 374 8.65 -12.41 -7.79
N THR A 375 9.42 -13.48 -7.91
CA THR A 375 8.85 -14.81 -7.86
C THR A 375 8.37 -15.00 -6.43
N LEU A 376 7.10 -14.67 -6.19
CA LEU A 376 6.39 -15.26 -5.07
C LEU A 376 6.63 -16.77 -5.10
N PRO A 377 6.93 -17.41 -3.96
CA PRO A 377 6.55 -18.80 -3.82
C PRO A 377 5.06 -18.87 -4.19
N ALA A 378 4.68 -19.75 -5.12
CA ALA A 378 3.30 -19.81 -5.55
C ALA A 378 2.37 -19.92 -4.33
N VAL A 379 1.25 -19.22 -4.36
CA VAL A 379 0.27 -19.26 -3.26
C VAL A 379 -0.16 -20.71 -3.05
N GLY A 380 -0.13 -21.13 -1.78
CA GLY A 380 -0.48 -22.49 -1.36
C GLY A 380 0.73 -23.43 -1.31
N PRO A 381 0.49 -24.73 -1.42
CA PRO A 381 1.52 -25.77 -1.31
C PRO A 381 2.69 -25.58 -2.28
N GLY A 382 3.87 -26.04 -1.88
CA GLY A 382 5.06 -26.15 -2.71
C GLY A 382 5.02 -27.34 -3.70
N PRO A 383 6.02 -27.46 -4.59
CA PRO A 383 6.10 -28.56 -5.55
C PRO A 383 6.30 -29.91 -4.87
N ILE A 384 5.74 -30.98 -5.46
CA ILE A 384 5.94 -32.36 -4.99
C ILE A 384 7.34 -32.84 -5.35
N HIS A 385 8.10 -33.29 -4.35
CA HIS A 385 9.43 -33.89 -4.50
C HIS A 385 9.37 -35.41 -4.26
N GLY A 386 8.71 -36.13 -5.17
CA GLY A 386 8.49 -37.57 -5.09
C GLY A 386 7.08 -37.92 -4.63
N ALA A 387 6.76 -37.70 -3.35
CA ALA A 387 5.41 -37.89 -2.80
C ALA A 387 4.91 -36.60 -2.13
N ALA A 388 3.60 -36.38 -2.15
CA ALA A 388 2.99 -35.23 -1.49
C ALA A 388 3.06 -35.37 0.04
N ASP A 389 3.41 -34.29 0.74
CA ASP A 389 3.44 -34.24 2.21
C ASP A 389 2.03 -34.38 2.80
N PHE A 390 1.05 -33.75 2.14
CA PHE A 390 -0.37 -33.87 2.47
C PHE A 390 -1.18 -34.46 1.34
N HIS A 391 -2.26 -35.11 1.74
CA HIS A 391 -3.29 -35.59 0.83
C HIS A 391 -4.66 -35.19 1.37
N MET A 392 -5.43 -34.51 0.52
CA MET A 392 -6.79 -34.10 0.78
C MET A 392 -7.75 -34.77 -0.20
N VAL A 393 -8.88 -35.27 0.29
CA VAL A 393 -10.06 -35.58 -0.52
C VAL A 393 -11.04 -34.43 -0.38
N LEU A 394 -11.29 -33.73 -1.48
CA LEU A 394 -12.18 -32.59 -1.53
C LEU A 394 -13.49 -32.98 -2.21
N LEU A 395 -14.59 -32.90 -1.47
CA LEU A 395 -15.93 -33.18 -1.96
C LEU A 395 -16.55 -31.90 -2.55
N ALA A 396 -16.97 -31.96 -3.81
CA ALA A 396 -17.68 -30.85 -4.44
C ALA A 396 -19.01 -30.56 -3.72
N PRO A 397 -19.54 -29.32 -3.83
CA PRO A 397 -20.82 -28.96 -3.23
C PRO A 397 -21.94 -29.95 -3.59
N GLY A 398 -22.72 -30.34 -2.57
CA GLY A 398 -23.81 -31.33 -2.72
C GLY A 398 -23.41 -32.77 -2.43
N LEU A 399 -22.12 -33.07 -2.22
CA LEU A 399 -21.65 -34.36 -1.72
C LEU A 399 -21.39 -34.29 -0.21
N ASP A 400 -21.92 -35.27 0.53
CA ASP A 400 -21.72 -35.36 1.97
C ASP A 400 -20.53 -36.27 2.33
N SER A 401 -19.87 -35.94 3.43
CA SER A 401 -18.74 -36.70 3.97
C SER A 401 -19.11 -38.11 4.41
N SER A 402 -20.33 -38.35 4.90
CA SER A 402 -20.76 -39.70 5.31
C SER A 402 -20.75 -40.68 4.13
N TRP A 403 -21.22 -40.22 2.97
CA TRP A 403 -21.24 -40.99 1.73
C TRP A 403 -19.83 -41.43 1.28
N PHE A 404 -18.81 -40.59 1.51
CA PHE A 404 -17.42 -40.96 1.23
C PHE A 404 -16.97 -42.14 2.10
N PHE A 405 -17.30 -42.14 3.40
CA PHE A 405 -16.92 -43.22 4.31
C PHE A 405 -17.71 -44.53 4.11
N ASP A 406 -18.83 -44.48 3.40
CA ASP A 406 -19.53 -45.69 2.95
C ASP A 406 -18.90 -46.25 1.67
N SER A 407 -18.44 -45.38 0.78
CA SER A 407 -17.95 -45.76 -0.55
C SER A 407 -16.46 -46.10 -0.57
N ALA A 408 -15.65 -45.43 0.24
CA ALA A 408 -14.18 -45.43 0.16
C ALA A 408 -13.49 -45.66 1.51
N ARG A 409 -14.15 -46.34 2.46
CA ARG A 409 -13.60 -46.62 3.80
C ARG A 409 -12.21 -47.26 3.77
N ALA A 410 -12.04 -48.31 2.96
CA ALA A 410 -10.77 -49.02 2.85
C ALA A 410 -9.63 -48.12 2.33
N TYR A 411 -9.95 -47.15 1.47
CA TYR A 411 -8.98 -46.17 0.99
C TYR A 411 -8.59 -45.19 2.09
N TRP A 412 -9.56 -44.73 2.89
CA TRP A 412 -9.27 -43.90 4.05
C TRP A 412 -8.46 -44.64 5.12
N ASP A 413 -8.82 -45.88 5.44
CA ASP A 413 -8.10 -46.71 6.42
C ASP A 413 -6.65 -47.00 6.01
N LEU A 414 -6.36 -47.03 4.71
CA LEU A 414 -5.00 -47.23 4.21
C LEU A 414 -4.20 -45.92 4.14
N PHE A 415 -4.76 -44.88 3.51
CA PHE A 415 -4.01 -43.67 3.15
C PHE A 415 -4.25 -42.47 4.04
N HIS A 416 -5.26 -42.51 4.91
CA HIS A 416 -5.61 -41.48 5.89
C HIS A 416 -5.62 -40.03 5.33
N PRO A 417 -6.32 -39.75 4.21
CA PRO A 417 -6.43 -38.39 3.71
C PRO A 417 -7.27 -37.50 4.62
N MET A 418 -7.03 -36.19 4.55
CA MET A 418 -7.97 -35.20 5.08
C MET A 418 -9.21 -35.14 4.17
N VAL A 419 -10.40 -35.38 4.70
CA VAL A 419 -11.66 -35.32 3.92
C VAL A 419 -12.38 -34.02 4.26
N THR A 420 -12.69 -33.20 3.26
CA THR A 420 -13.32 -31.88 3.47
C THR A 420 -14.19 -31.47 2.29
N THR A 421 -15.06 -30.49 2.52
CA THR A 421 -15.80 -29.76 1.47
C THR A 421 -15.29 -28.32 1.31
N LEU A 422 -14.30 -27.90 2.13
CA LEU A 422 -13.80 -26.53 2.22
C LEU A 422 -12.52 -26.37 1.42
N THR A 423 -12.58 -25.60 0.33
CA THR A 423 -11.43 -25.35 -0.55
C THR A 423 -10.38 -24.45 0.09
N GLU A 424 -10.78 -23.61 1.04
CA GLU A 424 -9.94 -22.63 1.73
C GLU A 424 -8.88 -23.32 2.61
N LEU A 425 -9.08 -24.60 2.95
CA LEU A 425 -8.09 -25.38 3.71
C LEU A 425 -6.76 -25.53 2.96
N ILE A 426 -6.76 -25.42 1.62
CA ILE A 426 -5.54 -25.47 0.81
C ILE A 426 -4.63 -24.26 1.11
N ASP A 427 -5.20 -23.10 1.45
CA ASP A 427 -4.43 -21.89 1.75
C ASP A 427 -3.56 -22.02 3.01
N PHE A 428 -3.89 -22.97 3.89
CA PHE A 428 -3.17 -23.20 5.15
C PHE A 428 -1.98 -24.15 5.00
N ILE A 429 -1.81 -24.78 3.84
CA ILE A 429 -0.62 -25.60 3.57
C ILE A 429 0.54 -24.64 3.21
N PRO A 430 1.63 -24.63 3.99
CA PRO A 430 2.75 -23.73 3.73
C PRO A 430 3.46 -24.11 2.43
N GLY A 431 4.04 -23.12 1.74
CA GLY A 431 4.76 -23.35 0.48
C GLY A 431 6.03 -24.21 0.59
N SER A 432 6.45 -24.56 1.81
CA SER A 432 7.52 -25.55 2.07
C SER A 432 7.02 -27.00 2.04
N GLN A 433 5.70 -27.22 2.00
CA GLN A 433 5.06 -28.52 2.01
C GLN A 433 4.21 -28.68 0.76
N SER A 434 4.13 -29.91 0.25
CA SER A 434 3.43 -30.25 -0.97
C SER A 434 2.07 -30.89 -0.69
N LEU A 435 1.10 -30.66 -1.58
CA LEU A 435 -0.27 -31.17 -1.44
C LEU A 435 -0.73 -31.85 -2.72
N ALA A 436 -1.32 -33.01 -2.54
CA ALA A 436 -2.18 -33.63 -3.54
C ALA A 436 -3.65 -33.54 -3.10
N VAL A 437 -4.53 -33.16 -4.02
CA VAL A 437 -5.96 -33.06 -3.80
C VAL A 437 -6.67 -34.02 -4.76
N THR A 438 -7.36 -35.01 -4.21
CA THR A 438 -8.34 -35.83 -4.92
C THR A 438 -9.69 -35.16 -4.83
N VAL A 439 -10.18 -34.60 -5.93
CA VAL A 439 -11.50 -33.98 -6.02
C VAL A 439 -12.54 -35.00 -6.44
N ILE A 440 -13.62 -35.11 -5.66
CA ILE A 440 -14.80 -35.87 -6.06
C ILE A 440 -15.88 -34.87 -6.48
N ALA A 441 -16.28 -34.90 -7.75
CA ALA A 441 -17.24 -33.93 -8.31
C ALA A 441 -18.27 -34.59 -9.23
N ALA A 442 -19.51 -34.12 -9.18
CA ALA A 442 -20.51 -34.45 -10.19
C ALA A 442 -20.06 -33.91 -11.57
N PRO A 443 -20.49 -34.53 -12.69
CA PRO A 443 -20.04 -34.16 -14.03
C PRO A 443 -20.16 -32.67 -14.38
N ASP A 444 -21.22 -32.02 -13.90
CA ASP A 444 -21.52 -30.60 -14.12
C ASP A 444 -20.64 -29.65 -13.28
N LEU A 445 -19.99 -30.15 -12.23
CA LEU A 445 -19.13 -29.35 -11.34
C LEU A 445 -17.63 -29.49 -11.65
N VAL A 446 -17.23 -30.39 -12.56
CA VAL A 446 -15.82 -30.68 -12.86
C VAL A 446 -15.05 -29.42 -13.26
N GLU A 447 -15.54 -28.64 -14.22
CA GLU A 447 -14.86 -27.42 -14.69
C GLU A 447 -14.77 -26.36 -13.60
N THR A 448 -15.80 -26.24 -12.76
CA THR A 448 -15.82 -25.32 -11.62
C THR A 448 -14.74 -25.68 -10.62
N MET A 449 -14.63 -26.96 -10.26
CA MET A 449 -13.62 -27.43 -9.30
C MET A 449 -12.20 -27.37 -9.87
N GLN A 450 -12.02 -27.63 -11.17
CA GLN A 450 -10.73 -27.46 -11.84
C GLN A 450 -10.26 -26.01 -11.76
N ARG A 451 -11.11 -25.04 -12.11
CA ARG A 451 -10.77 -23.62 -12.02
C ARG A 451 -10.50 -23.18 -10.57
N ALA A 452 -11.32 -23.62 -9.63
CA ALA A 452 -11.15 -23.28 -8.22
C ALA A 452 -9.80 -23.72 -7.63
N ILE A 453 -9.18 -24.77 -8.17
CA ILE A 453 -7.93 -25.33 -7.64
C ILE A 453 -6.74 -25.08 -8.56
N ARG A 454 -6.81 -25.44 -9.85
CA ARG A 454 -5.68 -25.35 -10.77
C ARG A 454 -5.34 -23.92 -11.16
N ASP A 455 -6.34 -23.05 -11.31
CA ASP A 455 -6.08 -21.64 -11.67
C ASP A 455 -5.54 -20.86 -10.47
N ARG A 456 -5.87 -21.31 -9.25
CA ARG A 456 -5.50 -20.65 -8.00
C ARG A 456 -4.20 -21.17 -7.38
N PHE A 457 -3.94 -22.48 -7.45
CA PHE A 457 -2.83 -23.14 -6.78
C PHE A 457 -1.91 -23.84 -7.77
N ARG A 458 -0.76 -23.23 -8.04
CA ARG A 458 0.18 -23.66 -9.10
C ARG A 458 0.74 -25.07 -8.90
N TYR A 459 1.01 -25.48 -7.66
CA TYR A 459 1.74 -26.72 -7.36
C TYR A 459 0.90 -27.81 -6.72
N VAL A 460 -0.42 -27.60 -6.59
CA VAL A 460 -1.33 -28.65 -6.14
C VAL A 460 -1.39 -29.74 -7.20
N TYR A 461 -1.09 -30.99 -6.80
CA TYR A 461 -1.39 -32.14 -7.64
C TYR A 461 -2.89 -32.40 -7.61
N PHE A 462 -3.54 -32.12 -8.74
CA PHE A 462 -4.99 -32.27 -8.89
C PHE A 462 -5.32 -33.62 -9.51
N ASP A 463 -5.97 -34.47 -8.72
CA ASP A 463 -6.52 -35.77 -9.08
C ASP A 463 -8.05 -35.69 -9.07
N LEU A 464 -8.73 -36.21 -10.10
CA LEU A 464 -10.17 -36.04 -10.26
C LEU A 464 -10.88 -37.39 -10.31
N VAL A 465 -11.93 -37.51 -9.52
CA VAL A 465 -12.90 -38.61 -9.56
C VAL A 465 -14.27 -38.04 -9.89
N VAL A 466 -14.80 -38.40 -11.05
CA VAL A 466 -16.14 -37.98 -11.48
C VAL A 466 -17.17 -38.89 -10.82
N ALA A 467 -18.05 -38.30 -10.01
CA ALA A 467 -19.12 -38.98 -9.28
C ALA A 467 -20.42 -39.02 -10.09
N ASP A 468 -20.37 -39.64 -11.28
CA ASP A 468 -21.55 -39.92 -12.10
C ASP A 468 -22.36 -41.12 -11.58
N ASN A 469 -21.69 -42.05 -10.89
CA ASN A 469 -22.27 -43.25 -10.30
C ASN A 469 -21.53 -43.62 -9.00
N PRO A 470 -22.22 -43.77 -7.85
CA PRO A 470 -21.60 -44.18 -6.59
C PRO A 470 -20.82 -45.49 -6.65
N VAL A 471 -21.27 -46.47 -7.45
CA VAL A 471 -20.58 -47.75 -7.62
C VAL A 471 -19.22 -47.54 -8.29
N ARG A 472 -19.15 -46.65 -9.27
CA ARG A 472 -17.92 -46.32 -9.99
C ARG A 472 -16.91 -45.63 -9.08
N VAL A 473 -17.36 -44.72 -8.22
CA VAL A 473 -16.48 -44.05 -7.25
C VAL A 473 -15.88 -45.07 -6.29
N LYS A 474 -16.69 -46.02 -5.79
CA LYS A 474 -16.22 -47.13 -4.97
C LYS A 474 -15.19 -47.99 -5.69
N GLU A 475 -15.46 -48.39 -6.93
CA GLU A 475 -14.53 -49.19 -7.75
C GLU A 475 -13.17 -48.50 -7.95
N VAL A 476 -13.17 -47.19 -8.18
CA VAL A 476 -11.94 -46.39 -8.31
C VAL A 476 -11.10 -46.44 -7.03
N PHE A 477 -11.72 -46.21 -5.86
CA PHE A 477 -11.00 -46.23 -4.59
C PHE A 477 -10.58 -47.64 -4.17
N ASP A 478 -11.41 -48.66 -4.38
CA ASP A 478 -11.05 -50.06 -4.10
C ASP A 478 -9.88 -50.51 -5.00
N GLY A 479 -9.87 -50.12 -6.28
CA GLY A 479 -8.77 -50.40 -7.20
C GLY A 479 -7.46 -49.73 -6.76
N ARG A 480 -7.53 -48.48 -6.27
CA ARG A 480 -6.38 -47.76 -5.69
C ARG A 480 -5.81 -48.47 -4.46
N VAL A 481 -6.67 -48.97 -3.57
CA VAL A 481 -6.26 -49.75 -2.40
C VAL A 481 -5.54 -51.04 -2.81
N GLN A 482 -6.10 -51.79 -3.77
CA GLN A 482 -5.50 -53.05 -4.23
C GLN A 482 -4.11 -52.85 -4.84
N LEU A 483 -3.90 -51.73 -5.53
CA LEU A 483 -2.63 -51.40 -6.18
C LEU A 483 -1.67 -50.63 -5.26
N GLY A 484 -2.08 -50.27 -4.05
CA GLY A 484 -1.28 -49.42 -3.15
C GLY A 484 -1.04 -48.01 -3.69
N LEU A 485 -1.93 -47.50 -4.54
CA LEU A 485 -1.81 -46.20 -5.19
C LEU A 485 -2.66 -45.15 -4.47
N ARG A 486 -2.01 -44.08 -4.01
CA ARG A 486 -2.72 -42.96 -3.36
C ARG A 486 -3.50 -42.11 -4.38
N PHE A 487 -3.03 -42.03 -5.62
CA PHE A 487 -3.63 -41.23 -6.70
C PHE A 487 -3.78 -42.06 -7.98
N GLY A 488 -4.55 -41.59 -8.95
CA GLY A 488 -4.77 -42.26 -10.24
C GLY A 488 -4.55 -41.35 -11.42
#